data_AF-A0A971JE67-F1
#
_entry.id   AF-A0A971JE67-F1
#
_cell.length_a   1.000
_cell.length_b   1.000
_cell.length_c   1.000
_cell.angle_alpha   90.00
_cell.angle_beta   90.00
_cell.angle_gamma   90.00
#
_symmetry.space_group_name_H-M   'P 1'
#
loop_
_entity.id
_entity.type
_entity.pdbx_description
1 polymer ?
#
loop_
_entity_poly.entity_id
_entity_poly.type
_entity_poly.pdbx_seq_one_letter_code
_entity_poly.pdbx_strand_id
1 'polypeptide(L)' 'MATKAHRGKTLLKLPSHGRGTCPVCKTTRIKVLYEIVTGDGNKLKVCKRCQNKKVASAGNL' A
#
# COMPACT_ATOMS: atom_id res chain seq x y z
N MET A 1 21.95 -9.72 1.11
CA MET A 1 20.59 -10.19 1.44
C MET A 1 19.62 -9.02 1.32
N ALA A 2 18.75 -8.98 0.31
CA ALA A 2 17.76 -7.90 0.19
C ALA A 2 16.68 -8.06 1.29
N THR A 3 16.57 -7.08 2.18
CA THR A 3 15.57 -7.06 3.26
C THR A 3 14.17 -7.07 2.67
N LYS A 4 13.44 -8.18 2.82
CA LYS A 4 12.05 -8.32 2.35
C LYS A 4 11.11 -7.59 3.33
N ALA A 5 11.05 -6.26 3.25
CA ALA A 5 10.28 -5.39 4.15
C ALA A 5 8.79 -5.76 4.30
N HIS A 6 8.20 -6.38 3.28
CA HIS A 6 6.78 -6.76 3.25
C HIS A 6 6.52 -8.26 3.57
N ARG A 7 7.45 -8.93 4.26
CA ARG A 7 7.34 -10.36 4.63
C ARG A 7 7.79 -10.61 6.08
N GLY A 8 7.29 -11.71 6.66
CA GLY A 8 7.77 -12.25 7.94
C GLY A 8 7.55 -11.34 9.16
N LYS A 9 8.58 -11.23 10.00
CA LYS A 9 8.57 -10.59 11.32
C LYS A 9 8.15 -9.13 11.31
N THR A 10 8.44 -8.39 10.24
CA THR A 10 8.07 -6.97 10.16
C THR A 10 6.56 -6.79 10.15
N LEU A 11 5.82 -7.63 9.42
CA LEU A 11 4.35 -7.57 9.39
C LEU A 11 3.73 -7.89 10.75
N LEU A 12 4.34 -8.81 11.51
CA LEU A 12 3.81 -9.21 12.82
C LEU A 12 3.74 -8.04 13.81
N LYS A 13 4.63 -7.05 13.66
CA LYS A 13 4.66 -5.84 14.50
C LYS A 13 3.64 -4.77 14.07
N LEU A 14 3.10 -4.86 12.85
CA LEU A 14 2.14 -3.87 12.36
C LEU A 14 0.71 -4.23 12.79
N PRO A 15 -0.14 -3.22 13.05
CA PRO A 15 -1.55 -3.45 13.31
C PRO A 15 -2.19 -4.22 12.14
N SER A 16 -3.01 -5.22 12.46
CA SER A 16 -3.65 -6.13 11.49
C SER A 16 -2.69 -6.78 10.50
N HIS A 17 -1.42 -6.95 10.88
CA HIS A 17 -0.35 -7.44 10.01
C HIS A 17 -0.15 -6.62 8.72
N GLY A 18 -0.42 -5.31 8.79
CA GLY A 18 -0.35 -4.40 7.65
C GLY A 18 -1.47 -4.62 6.62
N ARG A 19 -2.56 -5.28 7.02
CA ARG A 19 -3.75 -5.47 6.19
C ARG A 19 -4.73 -4.32 6.39
N GLY A 20 -5.37 -3.89 5.31
CA GLY A 20 -6.37 -2.84 5.32
C GLY A 20 -7.19 -2.82 4.04
N THR A 21 -7.87 -1.70 3.81
CA THR A 21 -8.62 -1.43 2.59
C THR A 21 -7.77 -0.59 1.65
N CYS A 22 -7.63 -1.05 0.40
CA CYS A 22 -6.87 -0.31 -0.60
C CYS A 22 -7.65 0.95 -1.06
N PRO A 23 -7.06 2.15 -1.04
CA PRO A 23 -7.74 3.36 -1.53
C PRO A 23 -7.98 3.35 -3.04
N VAL A 24 -7.19 2.60 -3.81
CA VAL A 24 -7.27 2.56 -5.28
C VAL A 24 -8.29 1.55 -5.79
N CYS A 25 -8.22 0.31 -5.30
CA CYS A 25 -9.03 -0.80 -5.80
C CYS A 25 -10.11 -1.26 -4.82
N LYS A 26 -10.27 -0.57 -3.67
CA LYS A 26 -11.24 -0.85 -2.61
C LYS A 26 -11.22 -2.29 -2.05
N THR A 27 -10.18 -3.06 -2.36
CA THR A 27 -10.01 -4.42 -1.86
C THR A 27 -9.75 -4.40 -0.36
N THR A 28 -10.51 -5.17 0.40
CA THR A 28 -10.41 -5.28 1.86
C THR A 28 -9.47 -6.42 2.28
N ARG A 29 -8.98 -6.37 3.53
CA ARG A 29 -8.08 -7.36 4.16
C ARG A 29 -6.78 -7.70 3.37
N ILE A 30 -6.33 -6.79 2.51
CA ILE A 30 -5.11 -6.93 1.71
C ILE A 30 -3.94 -6.14 2.30
N LYS A 31 -2.69 -6.55 2.06
CA LYS A 31 -1.51 -5.80 2.52
C LYS A 31 -1.43 -4.43 1.83
N VAL A 32 -1.55 -3.35 2.60
CA VAL A 32 -1.51 -1.94 2.14
C VAL A 32 -0.21 -1.28 2.62
N LEU A 33 0.92 -1.79 2.13
CA LEU A 33 2.26 -1.40 2.59
C LEU A 33 3.15 -0.85 1.48
N TYR A 34 2.64 -0.83 0.24
CA TYR A 34 3.41 -0.45 -0.93
C TYR A 34 3.18 1.04 -1.17
N GLU A 35 4.25 1.81 -1.22
CA GLU A 35 4.15 3.25 -1.49
C GLU A 35 4.26 3.49 -2.99
N ILE A 36 3.32 4.28 -3.52
CA ILE A 36 3.38 4.81 -4.88
C ILE A 36 3.39 6.34 -4.82
N VAL A 37 4.04 6.96 -5.79
CA VAL A 37 3.95 8.40 -6.00
C VAL A 37 2.78 8.66 -6.95
N THR A 38 1.82 9.42 -6.46
CA THR A 38 0.64 9.85 -7.23
C THR A 38 1.05 10.95 -8.20
N GLY A 39 0.26 11.20 -9.26
CA GLY A 39 0.51 12.29 -10.21
C GLY A 39 0.76 13.65 -9.56
N ASP A 40 0.14 13.92 -8.42
CA ASP A 40 0.29 15.16 -7.63
C ASP A 40 1.59 15.22 -6.79
N GLY A 41 2.47 14.21 -6.88
CA GLY A 41 3.69 14.09 -6.06
C GLY A 41 3.47 13.48 -4.67
N ASN A 42 2.22 13.19 -4.29
CA ASN A 42 1.88 12.62 -3.00
C ASN A 42 2.23 11.13 -2.88
N LYS A 43 2.84 10.74 -1.76
CA LYS A 43 3.14 9.33 -1.43
C LYS A 43 1.92 8.66 -0.84
N LEU A 44 1.47 7.58 -1.45
CA LEU A 44 0.29 6.85 -1.02
C LEU A 44 0.56 5.38 -0.78
N LYS A 45 0.12 4.89 0.37
CA LYS A 45 0.16 3.46 0.70
C LYS A 45 -1.00 2.74 0.01
N VAL A 46 -0.65 1.83 -0.87
CA VAL A 46 -1.56 1.03 -1.68
C VAL A 46 -1.34 -0.46 -1.46
N CYS A 47 -2.27 -1.26 -1.99
CA CYS A 47 -2.17 -2.70 -1.88
C CYS A 47 -1.10 -3.30 -2.79
N LYS A 48 -0.66 -4.52 -2.48
CA LYS A 48 0.32 -5.29 -3.28
C LYS A 48 -0.01 -5.39 -4.78
N ARG A 49 -1.29 -5.26 -5.17
CA ARG A 49 -1.75 -5.35 -6.56
C ARG A 49 -1.66 -4.01 -7.28
N CYS A 50 -1.78 -2.91 -6.53
CA CYS A 50 -1.80 -1.55 -7.05
C CYS A 50 -0.42 -0.90 -7.08
N GLN A 51 0.62 -1.57 -6.57
CA GLN A 51 2.01 -1.07 -6.59
C GLN A 51 2.50 -0.66 -8.00
N ASN A 52 2.00 -1.30 -9.06
CA ASN A 52 2.39 -1.03 -10.45
C ASN A 52 1.36 -0.16 -11.19
N LYS A 53 0.31 0.30 -10.52
CA LYS A 53 -0.69 1.18 -11.13
C LYS A 53 -0.25 2.63 -11.00
N LYS A 54 -0.26 3.38 -12.09
CA LYS A 54 -0.16 4.84 -12.07
C LYS A 54 -1.50 5.40 -11.60
N VAL A 55 -1.51 6.05 -10.45
CA VAL A 55 -2.71 6.71 -9.91
C VAL A 55 -2.52 8.21 -10.12
N ALA A 56 -3.47 8.82 -10.83
CA ALA A 56 -3.38 10.22 -11.22
C ALA A 56 -3.73 11.18 -10.07
N SER A 57 -4.57 10.76 -9.11
CA SER A 57 -5.06 11.67 -8.07
C SER A 57 -5.53 10.91 -6.84
N ALA A 58 -5.18 11.43 -5.67
CA ALA A 58 -5.85 11.09 -4.42
C ALA A 58 -6.27 12.38 -3.74
N GLY A 59 -7.37 12.91 -4.25
CA GLY A 59 -8.10 14.02 -3.69
C GLY A 59 -9.53 13.92 -4.22
N ASN A 60 -10.46 14.47 -3.44
CA ASN A 60 -11.92 14.42 -3.55
C ASN A 60 -12.49 13.28 -2.68
N LEU A 61 -13.01 13.52 -1.49
CA LEU A 61 -13.64 14.72 -0.92
C LEU A 61 -13.31 14.79 0.59
#